data_AF-A0A4Q7TEN2-F1
#
_entry.id   AF-A0A4Q7TEN2-F1
#
_cell.length_a   1.000
_cell.length_b   1.000
_cell.length_c   1.000
_cell.angle_alpha   90.00
_cell.angle_beta   90.00
_cell.angle_gamma   90.00
#
_symmetry.space_group_name_H-M   'P 1'
#
loop_
_entity.id
_entity.type
_entity.pdbx_description
1 polymer ?
#
loop_
_entity_poly.entity_id
_entity_poly.type
_entity_poly.pdbx_seq_one_letter_code
_entity_poly.pdbx_strand_id
1 'polypeptide(L)'
;MATNKEKSLRKAASALQAAKCARPVLFEFDDEDFPYGTSGSSVLVELGGQVFAVTAAHLFDKYMGSPIQADQLRIPYSIEHAVEPNNAFVPHEAILRIKPIATEETAEWQDLAIAPVKQDLLVRHLFCGEEPLCLDGLTLDVSFGTVLVRGFPSETREFDPEDRIIRYCPILLVGQSHRGSWKEDDCTFQVDVKSIHGLTNFDDLSGSPVIRVNANGQHQLAGIVLRGGNDQLHVLEARIIASTLNAYSRGENEATILLGNC
;
A
#
# COMPACT_ATOMS: atom_id res chain seq x y z
N MET A 1 -16.66 16.87 29.87
CA MET A 1 -15.80 17.45 28.81
C MET A 1 -14.53 16.61 28.73
N ALA A 2 -14.17 16.07 27.56
CA ALA A 2 -12.94 15.28 27.43
C ALA A 2 -11.69 16.16 27.60
N THR A 3 -10.68 15.65 28.29
CA THR A 3 -9.41 16.37 28.50
C THR A 3 -8.62 16.52 27.20
N ASN A 4 -7.69 17.48 27.12
CA ASN A 4 -6.80 17.62 25.96
C ASN A 4 -5.98 16.35 25.69
N LYS A 5 -5.62 15.60 26.75
CA LYS A 5 -4.93 14.31 26.65
C LYS A 5 -5.81 13.24 25.98
N GLU A 6 -7.07 13.12 26.38
CA GLU A 6 -8.02 12.18 25.77
C GLU A 6 -8.28 12.50 24.30
N LYS A 7 -8.39 13.78 23.95
CA LYS A 7 -8.54 14.21 22.54
C LYS A 7 -7.32 13.82 21.71
N SER A 8 -6.10 14.00 22.25
CA SER A 8 -4.86 13.61 21.56
C SER A 8 -4.76 12.10 21.35
N LEU A 9 -5.11 11.30 22.37
CA LEU A 9 -5.10 9.83 22.28
C LEU A 9 -6.10 9.32 21.24
N ARG A 10 -7.32 9.88 21.19
CA ARG A 10 -8.32 9.50 20.18
C ARG A 10 -7.84 9.79 18.75
N LYS A 11 -7.18 10.93 18.55
CA LYS A 11 -6.61 11.32 17.25
C LYS A 11 -5.52 10.33 16.80
N ALA A 12 -4.60 9.99 17.69
CA ALA A 12 -3.55 9.01 17.41
C ALA A 12 -4.13 7.62 17.13
N ALA A 13 -5.13 7.18 17.91
CA ALA A 13 -5.80 5.90 17.71
C ALA A 13 -6.51 5.82 16.34
N SER A 14 -7.13 6.92 15.90
CA SER A 14 -7.80 6.99 14.60
C SER A 14 -6.82 6.90 13.43
N ALA A 15 -5.70 7.61 13.48
CA ALA A 15 -4.66 7.52 12.45
C ALA A 15 -3.98 6.14 12.42
N LEU A 16 -3.74 5.55 13.59
CA LEU A 16 -3.22 4.18 13.70
C LEU A 16 -4.20 3.16 13.10
N GLN A 17 -5.50 3.34 13.36
CA GLN A 17 -6.56 2.52 12.81
C GLN A 17 -6.61 2.63 11.29
N ALA A 18 -6.46 3.84 10.73
CA ALA A 18 -6.36 4.03 9.29
C ALA A 18 -5.14 3.34 8.68
N ALA A 19 -3.98 3.39 9.35
CA ALA A 19 -2.79 2.69 8.87
C ALA A 19 -2.98 1.16 8.81
N LYS A 20 -4.00 0.61 9.49
CA LYS A 20 -4.29 -0.82 9.43
C LYS A 20 -4.80 -1.32 8.07
N CYS A 21 -5.09 -0.44 7.12
CA CYS A 21 -5.39 -0.82 5.74
C CYS A 21 -4.22 -1.48 4.99
N ALA A 22 -3.00 -1.42 5.53
CA ALA A 22 -1.83 -2.08 4.96
C ALA A 22 -1.97 -3.62 4.99
N ARG A 23 -1.54 -4.30 3.93
CA ARG A 23 -1.49 -5.76 3.83
C ARG A 23 -0.14 -6.23 3.31
N PRO A 24 0.33 -7.43 3.71
CA PRO A 24 1.44 -8.05 3.00
C PRO A 24 0.98 -8.44 1.59
N VAL A 25 1.90 -8.38 0.63
CA VAL A 25 1.67 -8.95 -0.70
C VAL A 25 2.24 -10.35 -0.73
N LEU A 26 1.40 -11.31 -1.11
CA LEU A 26 1.77 -12.70 -1.30
C LEU A 26 1.59 -13.11 -2.77
N PHE A 27 2.38 -14.09 -3.20
CA PHE A 27 2.33 -14.69 -4.52
C PHE A 27 2.19 -16.19 -4.36
N GLU A 28 1.13 -16.78 -4.90
CA GLU A 28 0.91 -18.22 -4.87
C GLU A 28 1.74 -18.94 -5.94
N PHE A 29 2.42 -20.01 -5.52
CA PHE A 29 3.24 -20.86 -6.37
C PHE A 29 2.71 -22.29 -6.39
N ASP A 30 3.05 -23.01 -7.46
CA ASP A 30 2.77 -24.44 -7.62
C ASP A 30 3.82 -25.28 -6.87
N ASP A 31 4.03 -24.97 -5.59
CA ASP A 31 4.94 -25.68 -4.67
C ASP A 31 4.16 -26.02 -3.39
N GLU A 32 3.92 -27.31 -3.15
CA GLU A 32 3.13 -27.77 -2.00
C GLU A 32 3.81 -27.47 -0.65
N ASP A 33 5.14 -27.42 -0.61
CA ASP A 33 5.91 -27.16 0.60
C ASP A 33 6.01 -25.65 0.89
N PHE A 34 6.01 -24.83 -0.16
CA PHE A 34 6.10 -23.37 -0.09
C PHE A 34 5.08 -22.70 -1.02
N PRO A 35 3.78 -22.81 -0.69
CA PRO A 35 2.72 -22.35 -1.60
C PRO A 35 2.70 -20.84 -1.79
N TYR A 36 3.40 -20.08 -0.93
CA TYR A 36 3.44 -18.62 -1.02
C TYR A 36 4.86 -18.05 -0.96
N GLY A 37 5.14 -17.15 -1.89
CA GLY A 37 6.17 -16.13 -1.77
C GLY A 37 5.60 -14.84 -1.20
N THR A 38 6.47 -13.98 -0.69
CA THR A 38 6.10 -12.66 -0.22
C THR A 38 7.06 -11.62 -0.77
N SER A 39 6.51 -10.51 -1.26
CA SER A 39 7.31 -9.35 -1.58
C SER A 39 6.51 -8.09 -1.49
N GLY A 40 6.98 -7.15 -0.68
CA GLY A 40 6.34 -5.85 -0.54
C GLY A 40 5.11 -5.86 0.38
N SER A 41 4.47 -4.71 0.35
CA SER A 41 3.25 -4.37 1.05
C SER A 41 2.22 -3.89 0.04
N SER A 42 0.97 -3.77 0.46
CA SER A 42 -0.10 -3.15 -0.31
C SER A 42 -1.00 -2.35 0.62
N VAL A 43 -1.87 -1.55 0.05
CA VAL A 43 -2.94 -0.87 0.76
C VAL A 43 -4.30 -1.24 0.16
N LEU A 44 -5.25 -1.57 1.02
CA LEU A 44 -6.66 -1.66 0.63
C LEU A 44 -7.32 -0.29 0.75
N VAL A 45 -7.94 0.18 -0.32
CA VAL A 45 -8.62 1.46 -0.39
C VAL A 45 -10.04 1.30 -0.92
N GLU A 46 -10.95 2.18 -0.53
CA GLU A 46 -12.32 2.26 -1.04
C GLU A 46 -12.55 3.62 -1.68
N LEU A 47 -13.08 3.65 -2.91
CA LEU A 47 -13.41 4.87 -3.65
C LEU A 47 -14.74 4.66 -4.38
N GLY A 48 -15.72 5.53 -4.14
CA GLY A 48 -17.05 5.40 -4.75
C GLY A 48 -17.76 4.09 -4.42
N GLY A 49 -17.48 3.50 -3.24
CA GLY A 49 -18.02 2.20 -2.81
C GLY A 49 -17.32 0.98 -3.39
N GLN A 50 -16.32 1.15 -4.25
CA GLN A 50 -15.51 0.07 -4.83
C GLN A 50 -14.20 -0.07 -4.06
N VAL A 51 -13.85 -1.30 -3.69
CA VAL A 51 -12.58 -1.64 -3.02
C VAL A 51 -11.51 -1.99 -4.06
N PHE A 52 -10.28 -1.57 -3.78
CA PHE A 52 -9.09 -1.85 -4.57
C PHE A 52 -7.94 -2.25 -3.66
N ALA A 53 -7.11 -3.20 -4.10
CA ALA A 53 -5.77 -3.34 -3.58
C ALA A 53 -4.80 -2.52 -4.45
N VAL A 54 -3.90 -1.79 -3.81
CA VAL A 54 -2.94 -0.90 -4.47
C VAL A 54 -1.54 -1.24 -3.97
N THR A 55 -0.59 -1.38 -4.88
CA THR A 55 0.80 -1.69 -4.54
C THR A 55 1.77 -1.15 -5.60
N ALA A 56 3.08 -1.36 -5.38
CA ALA A 56 4.11 -0.99 -6.34
C ALA A 56 4.22 -2.03 -7.47
N ALA A 57 4.35 -1.58 -8.71
CA ALA A 57 4.33 -2.47 -9.88
C ALA A 57 5.62 -3.31 -10.02
N HIS A 58 6.76 -2.82 -9.56
CA HIS A 58 8.02 -3.56 -9.61
C HIS A 58 8.03 -4.82 -8.72
N LEU A 59 7.07 -4.97 -7.79
CA LEU A 59 6.94 -6.19 -7.00
C LEU A 59 6.69 -7.42 -7.87
N PHE A 60 6.04 -7.23 -9.03
CA PHE A 60 5.78 -8.30 -9.99
C PHE A 60 7.01 -8.69 -10.81
N ASP A 61 8.08 -7.89 -10.76
CA ASP A 61 9.30 -8.11 -11.53
C ASP A 61 10.39 -8.83 -10.70
N LYS A 62 10.18 -9.02 -9.39
CA LYS A 62 11.17 -9.60 -8.46
C LYS A 62 11.41 -11.11 -8.63
N TYR A 63 10.44 -11.85 -9.16
CA TYR A 63 10.56 -13.30 -9.31
C TYR A 63 11.18 -13.63 -10.68
N MET A 64 12.50 -13.73 -10.69
CA MET A 64 13.30 -13.99 -11.89
C MET A 64 13.00 -15.38 -12.49
N GLY A 65 12.21 -15.43 -13.57
CA GLY A 65 12.07 -16.63 -14.40
C GLY A 65 10.72 -16.80 -15.08
N SER A 66 9.66 -16.20 -14.52
CA SER A 66 8.34 -16.16 -15.14
C SER A 66 7.60 -14.91 -14.67
N PRO A 67 6.99 -14.10 -15.55
CA PRO A 67 6.12 -13.01 -15.13
C PRO A 67 5.05 -13.57 -14.20
N ILE A 68 4.97 -13.02 -12.97
CA ILE A 68 3.90 -13.36 -12.04
C ILE A 68 2.58 -13.11 -12.75
N GLN A 69 1.76 -14.15 -12.82
CA GLN A 69 0.44 -14.06 -13.40
C GLN A 69 -0.51 -13.36 -12.42
N ALA A 70 -1.51 -12.67 -12.97
CA ALA A 70 -2.45 -11.92 -12.14
C ALA A 70 -3.15 -12.80 -11.09
N ASP A 71 -3.45 -14.04 -11.46
CA ASP A 71 -4.08 -15.05 -10.62
C ASP A 71 -3.17 -15.61 -9.52
N GLN A 72 -1.90 -15.23 -9.45
CA GLN A 72 -1.00 -15.61 -8.36
C GLN A 72 -0.98 -14.58 -7.22
N LEU A 73 -1.45 -13.33 -7.44
CA LEU A 73 -1.48 -12.32 -6.38
C LEU A 73 -2.48 -12.70 -5.29
N ARG A 74 -2.04 -12.65 -4.03
CA ARG A 74 -2.85 -12.91 -2.85
C ARG A 74 -2.69 -11.75 -1.86
N ILE A 75 -3.83 -11.12 -1.53
CA ILE A 75 -3.92 -10.05 -0.53
C ILE A 75 -4.86 -10.54 0.57
N PRO A 76 -4.41 -10.73 1.80
CA PRO A 76 -5.25 -11.29 2.86
C PRO A 76 -6.26 -10.26 3.36
N TYR A 77 -7.43 -10.72 3.82
CA TYR A 77 -8.43 -9.83 4.40
C TYR A 77 -7.92 -9.13 5.65
N SER A 78 -7.12 -9.80 6.48
CA SER A 78 -6.44 -9.24 7.66
C SER A 78 -5.06 -9.87 7.78
N ILE A 79 -4.17 -9.31 8.60
CA ILE A 79 -2.86 -9.94 8.86
C ILE A 79 -3.01 -11.34 9.47
N GLU A 80 -4.03 -11.56 10.30
CA GLU A 80 -4.30 -12.87 10.92
C GLU A 80 -4.59 -13.94 9.86
N HIS A 81 -5.32 -13.56 8.80
CA HIS A 81 -5.61 -14.45 7.68
C HIS A 81 -4.43 -14.74 6.75
N ALA A 82 -3.26 -14.11 6.97
CA ALA A 82 -2.03 -14.44 6.24
C ALA A 82 -1.30 -15.66 6.83
N VAL A 83 -1.72 -16.13 8.01
CA VAL A 83 -1.00 -17.11 8.84
C VAL A 83 -1.78 -18.43 8.98
N GLU A 84 -3.04 -18.50 8.55
CA GLU A 84 -3.91 -19.65 8.82
C GLU A 84 -4.02 -20.64 7.64
N PRO A 85 -4.20 -21.95 7.90
CA PRO A 85 -4.46 -22.93 6.83
C PRO A 85 -5.76 -22.68 6.06
N ASN A 86 -6.65 -21.81 6.57
CA ASN A 86 -7.86 -21.33 5.89
C ASN A 86 -7.67 -19.91 5.33
N ASN A 87 -6.51 -19.62 4.75
CA ASN A 87 -6.17 -18.32 4.18
C ASN A 87 -7.37 -17.66 3.47
N ALA A 88 -7.80 -16.51 4.00
CA ALA A 88 -8.87 -15.74 3.41
C ALA A 88 -8.28 -14.56 2.65
N PHE A 89 -8.35 -14.63 1.32
CA PHE A 89 -7.85 -13.58 0.44
C PHE A 89 -8.98 -12.74 -0.15
N VAL A 90 -8.70 -11.45 -0.30
CA VAL A 90 -9.59 -10.51 -0.97
C VAL A 90 -9.71 -10.92 -2.44
N PRO A 91 -10.92 -11.21 -2.95
CA PRO A 91 -11.12 -11.65 -4.32
C PRO A 91 -10.90 -10.48 -5.28
N HIS A 92 -10.02 -10.62 -6.26
CA HIS A 92 -9.75 -9.59 -7.27
C HIS A 92 -9.98 -10.11 -8.69
N GLU A 93 -10.17 -9.18 -9.62
CA GLU A 93 -10.49 -9.47 -11.02
C GLU A 93 -9.25 -9.68 -11.88
N ALA A 94 -8.32 -8.74 -11.78
CA ALA A 94 -7.11 -8.66 -12.56
C ALA A 94 -6.12 -7.73 -11.86
N ILE A 95 -4.88 -7.74 -12.33
CA ILE A 95 -3.85 -6.77 -11.93
C ILE A 95 -3.62 -5.84 -13.10
N LEU A 96 -3.85 -4.56 -12.87
CA LEU A 96 -3.65 -3.52 -13.85
C LEU A 96 -2.38 -2.76 -13.48
N ARG A 97 -1.40 -2.78 -14.38
CA ARG A 97 -0.18 -2.00 -14.29
C ARG A 97 -0.30 -0.81 -15.23
N ILE A 98 0.18 0.34 -14.78
CA ILE A 98 0.31 1.49 -15.67
C ILE A 98 1.42 1.19 -16.68
N LYS A 99 1.08 1.20 -17.97
CA LYS A 99 2.06 0.90 -19.04
C LYS A 99 2.89 2.14 -19.35
N PRO A 100 4.21 1.99 -19.56
CA PRO A 100 5.03 3.07 -20.06
C PRO A 100 4.52 3.55 -21.42
N ILE A 101 4.43 4.85 -21.60
CA ILE A 101 4.35 5.42 -22.95
C ILE A 101 5.74 5.25 -23.56
N ALA A 102 5.83 4.54 -24.68
CA ALA A 102 7.08 4.04 -25.29
C ALA A 102 8.15 5.13 -25.64
N THR A 103 7.88 6.40 -25.38
CA THR A 103 8.70 7.55 -25.77
C THR A 103 9.28 8.35 -24.60
N GLU A 104 8.95 8.00 -23.35
CA GLU A 104 9.40 8.75 -22.16
C GLU A 104 10.27 7.87 -21.25
N GLU A 105 11.20 8.49 -20.51
CA GLU A 105 11.84 7.83 -19.37
C GLU A 105 10.75 7.26 -18.45
N THR A 106 11.01 6.10 -17.84
CA THR A 106 10.03 5.42 -16.97
C THR A 106 9.75 6.30 -15.76
N ALA A 107 8.65 7.05 -15.84
CA ALA A 107 8.24 7.96 -14.79
C ALA A 107 7.78 7.18 -13.55
N GLU A 108 7.98 7.75 -12.35
CA GLU A 108 7.78 7.03 -11.08
C GLU A 108 6.32 6.62 -10.87
N TRP A 109 5.37 7.37 -11.43
CA TRP A 109 3.95 7.04 -11.37
C TRP A 109 3.58 5.75 -12.12
N GLN A 110 4.43 5.28 -13.04
CA GLN A 110 4.23 4.01 -13.75
C GLN A 110 4.48 2.80 -12.84
N ASP A 111 5.14 3.00 -11.70
CA ASP A 111 5.37 1.96 -10.69
C ASP A 111 4.15 1.71 -9.80
N LEU A 112 2.93 1.93 -10.32
CA LEU A 112 1.66 1.69 -9.66
C LEU A 112 0.98 0.44 -10.26
N ALA A 113 0.57 -0.46 -9.38
CA ALA A 113 -0.31 -1.57 -9.71
C ALA A 113 -1.60 -1.49 -8.87
N ILE A 114 -2.74 -1.73 -9.53
CA ILE A 114 -4.05 -1.81 -8.88
C ILE A 114 -4.68 -3.17 -9.16
N ALA A 115 -5.38 -3.72 -8.16
CA ALA A 115 -6.19 -4.93 -8.31
C ALA A 115 -7.62 -4.63 -7.84
N PRO A 116 -8.56 -4.41 -8.78
CA PRO A 116 -9.98 -4.22 -8.46
C PRO A 116 -10.56 -5.45 -7.76
N VAL A 117 -11.26 -5.22 -6.65
CA VAL A 117 -11.87 -6.28 -5.84
C VAL A 117 -13.25 -6.65 -6.39
N LYS A 118 -13.54 -7.96 -6.50
CA LYS A 118 -14.86 -8.48 -6.85
C LYS A 118 -15.85 -8.21 -5.73
N GLN A 119 -16.63 -7.13 -5.86
CA GLN A 119 -17.50 -6.64 -4.78
C GLN A 119 -18.58 -7.65 -4.36
N ASP A 120 -19.08 -8.43 -5.32
CA ASP A 120 -20.08 -9.48 -5.10
C ASP A 120 -19.55 -10.66 -4.28
N LEU A 121 -18.22 -10.85 -4.24
CA LEU A 121 -17.54 -11.89 -3.45
C LEU A 121 -16.88 -11.34 -2.18
N LEU A 122 -16.96 -10.03 -1.93
CA LEU A 122 -16.31 -9.39 -0.80
C LEU A 122 -17.01 -9.73 0.53
N VAL A 123 -16.26 -10.27 1.49
CA VAL A 123 -16.76 -10.66 2.80
C VAL A 123 -16.24 -9.71 3.88
N ARG A 124 -16.92 -8.58 4.08
CA ARG A 124 -16.42 -7.48 4.93
C ARG A 124 -16.07 -7.87 6.38
N HIS A 125 -16.79 -8.80 7.00
CA HIS A 125 -16.48 -9.19 8.38
C HIS A 125 -15.10 -9.85 8.54
N LEU A 126 -14.50 -10.37 7.47
CA LEU A 126 -13.15 -10.92 7.46
C LEU A 126 -12.06 -9.84 7.58
N PHE A 127 -12.39 -8.55 7.44
CA PHE A 127 -11.40 -7.50 7.67
C PHE A 127 -10.97 -7.42 9.13
N CYS A 128 -11.70 -7.99 10.09
CA CYS A 128 -11.32 -8.02 11.52
C CYS A 128 -10.99 -6.62 12.08
N GLY A 129 -11.69 -5.58 11.61
CA GLY A 129 -11.40 -4.20 11.98
C GLY A 129 -10.14 -3.64 11.33
N GLU A 130 -9.66 -4.20 10.23
CA GLU A 130 -8.62 -3.64 9.36
C GLU A 130 -9.24 -3.13 8.04
N GLU A 131 -10.37 -2.43 8.10
CA GLU A 131 -11.13 -2.01 6.91
C GLU A 131 -10.30 -1.26 5.84
N PRO A 132 -10.70 -1.34 4.55
CA PRO A 132 -10.14 -0.51 3.49
C PRO A 132 -10.22 0.99 3.84
N LEU A 133 -9.19 1.75 3.44
CA LEU A 133 -9.15 3.18 3.67
C LEU A 133 -10.03 3.91 2.66
N CYS A 134 -11.04 4.63 3.13
CA CYS A 134 -11.91 5.42 2.28
C CYS A 134 -11.18 6.65 1.70
N LEU A 135 -11.25 6.81 0.38
CA LEU A 135 -10.67 7.92 -0.38
C LEU A 135 -11.73 8.97 -0.79
N ASP A 136 -13.00 8.75 -0.46
CA ASP A 136 -14.06 9.73 -0.74
C ASP A 136 -13.79 11.02 0.05
N GLY A 137 -13.73 12.14 -0.65
CA GLY A 137 -13.42 13.44 -0.05
C GLY A 137 -11.94 13.64 0.29
N LEU A 138 -11.04 12.81 -0.26
CA LEU A 138 -9.59 13.03 -0.16
C LEU A 138 -9.26 14.46 -0.61
N THR A 139 -8.68 15.24 0.31
CA THR A 139 -8.19 16.57 -0.04
C THR A 139 -6.81 16.43 -0.66
N LEU A 140 -6.66 16.88 -1.90
CA LEU A 140 -5.38 16.87 -2.63
C LEU A 140 -4.43 17.98 -2.16
N ASP A 141 -4.52 18.36 -0.87
CA ASP A 141 -3.60 19.30 -0.28
C ASP A 141 -2.20 18.67 -0.23
N VAL A 142 -1.23 19.36 -0.80
CA VAL A 142 0.18 18.98 -0.86
C VAL A 142 0.95 19.38 0.41
N SER A 143 0.25 19.78 1.47
CA SER A 143 0.88 20.18 2.74
C SER A 143 1.74 19.07 3.37
N PHE A 144 3.03 19.36 3.50
CA PHE A 144 3.98 18.45 4.15
C PHE A 144 3.84 18.47 5.68
N GLY A 145 4.04 17.32 6.33
CA GLY A 145 4.03 17.23 7.80
C GLY A 145 4.34 15.84 8.35
N THR A 146 3.77 15.53 9.51
CA THR A 146 3.96 14.23 10.16
C THR A 146 3.17 13.14 9.43
N VAL A 147 3.83 12.02 9.18
CA VAL A 147 3.23 10.86 8.53
C VAL A 147 3.48 9.58 9.33
N LEU A 148 2.57 8.62 9.16
CA LEU A 148 2.68 7.25 9.63
C LEU A 148 2.85 6.34 8.41
N VAL A 149 3.75 5.37 8.48
CA VAL A 149 3.92 4.34 7.45
C VAL A 149 3.78 2.98 8.10
N ARG A 150 2.84 2.15 7.65
CA ARG A 150 2.69 0.76 8.10
C ARG A 150 3.02 -0.17 6.95
N GLY A 151 3.87 -1.15 7.18
CA GLY A 151 4.32 -2.07 6.15
C GLY A 151 4.87 -3.38 6.69
N PHE A 152 5.35 -4.22 5.79
CA PHE A 152 5.76 -5.61 6.04
C PHE A 152 7.18 -5.85 5.52
N PRO A 153 8.19 -5.23 6.16
CA PRO A 153 9.57 -5.34 5.69
C PRO A 153 10.09 -6.76 5.84
N SER A 154 11.09 -7.08 5.02
CA SER A 154 11.61 -8.44 4.89
C SER A 154 12.10 -9.03 6.21
N GLU A 155 12.75 -8.20 7.02
CA GLU A 155 13.38 -8.54 8.31
C GLU A 155 12.39 -8.90 9.42
N THR A 156 11.11 -8.57 9.25
CA THR A 156 10.07 -8.80 10.27
C THR A 156 9.19 -10.00 9.98
N ARG A 157 9.59 -10.80 8.99
CA ARG A 157 8.89 -12.01 8.57
C ARG A 157 9.60 -13.21 9.15
N GLU A 158 8.81 -14.14 9.66
CA GLU A 158 9.29 -15.42 10.15
C GLU A 158 8.64 -16.53 9.32
N PHE A 159 9.46 -17.41 8.77
CA PHE A 159 8.99 -18.58 8.05
C PHE A 159 9.00 -19.77 8.99
N ASP A 160 7.83 -20.39 9.19
CA ASP A 160 7.69 -21.62 9.95
C ASP A 160 7.60 -22.80 8.95
N PRO A 161 8.68 -23.58 8.76
CA PRO A 161 8.71 -24.66 7.78
C PRO A 161 7.83 -25.84 8.15
N GLU A 162 7.58 -26.06 9.45
CA GLU A 162 6.78 -27.20 9.91
C GLU A 162 5.30 -26.97 9.61
N ASP A 163 4.83 -25.75 9.90
CA ASP A 163 3.43 -25.35 9.68
C ASP A 163 3.20 -24.79 8.26
N ARG A 164 4.27 -24.52 7.49
CA ARG A 164 4.23 -23.89 6.14
C ARG A 164 3.56 -22.52 6.15
N ILE A 165 3.77 -21.76 7.22
CA ILE A 165 3.16 -20.44 7.43
C ILE A 165 4.22 -19.34 7.41
N ILE A 166 3.82 -18.18 6.89
CA ILE A 166 4.61 -16.95 6.97
C ILE A 166 3.98 -16.08 8.06
N ARG A 167 4.69 -15.88 9.17
CA ARG A 167 4.27 -14.96 10.23
C ARG A 167 4.79 -13.57 9.92
N TYR A 168 3.91 -12.59 10.03
CA TYR A 168 4.21 -11.19 9.77
C TYR A 168 4.17 -10.37 11.05
N CYS A 169 5.20 -9.57 11.29
CA CYS A 169 5.18 -8.53 12.31
C CYS A 169 5.16 -7.15 11.62
N PRO A 170 3.99 -6.50 11.42
CA PRO A 170 3.94 -5.22 10.75
C PRO A 170 4.71 -4.16 11.54
N ILE A 171 5.48 -3.33 10.84
CA ILE A 171 6.12 -2.16 11.45
C ILE A 171 5.20 -0.95 11.36
N LEU A 172 5.40 0.01 12.26
CA LEU A 172 4.85 1.35 12.16
C LEU A 172 5.99 2.36 12.28
N LEU A 173 6.27 3.06 11.19
CA LEU A 173 7.26 4.14 11.16
C LEU A 173 6.55 5.49 11.31
N VAL A 174 7.23 6.41 12.00
CA VAL A 174 6.82 7.81 12.09
C VAL A 174 7.87 8.67 11.40
N GLY A 175 7.42 9.45 10.42
CA GLY A 175 8.31 10.27 9.61
C GLY A 175 7.84 11.71 9.45
N GLN A 176 8.64 12.50 8.74
CA GLN A 176 8.27 13.82 8.24
C GLN A 176 8.33 13.80 6.72
N SER A 177 7.21 14.08 6.07
CA SER A 177 7.18 14.25 4.62
C SER A 177 7.78 15.60 4.25
N HIS A 178 8.44 15.68 3.09
CA HIS A 178 8.89 16.93 2.48
C HIS A 178 9.00 16.74 0.96
N ARG A 179 9.10 17.84 0.21
CA ARG A 179 9.36 17.78 -1.23
C ARG A 179 10.78 17.27 -1.45
N GLY A 180 10.93 16.22 -2.26
CA GLY A 180 12.25 15.67 -2.57
C GLY A 180 13.10 16.64 -3.40
N SER A 181 14.42 16.43 -3.36
CA SER A 181 15.40 17.18 -4.16
C SER A 181 15.51 16.70 -5.61
N TRP A 182 14.88 15.56 -5.93
CA TRP A 182 14.92 14.97 -7.26
C TRP A 182 14.14 15.82 -8.26
N LYS A 183 14.78 16.14 -9.37
CA LYS A 183 14.20 16.88 -10.48
C LYS A 183 13.11 16.03 -11.15
N GLU A 184 12.03 16.70 -11.54
CA GLU A 184 11.13 16.39 -12.66
C GLU A 184 9.82 15.61 -12.43
N ASP A 185 9.60 14.88 -11.34
CA ASP A 185 8.28 14.23 -11.13
C ASP A 185 7.49 14.86 -9.97
N ASP A 186 6.55 15.76 -10.31
CA ASP A 186 5.58 16.35 -9.38
C ASP A 186 4.66 15.31 -8.70
N CYS A 187 4.75 14.04 -9.10
CA CYS A 187 3.93 12.93 -8.60
C CYS A 187 4.48 12.27 -7.32
N THR A 188 5.66 12.68 -6.83
CA THR A 188 6.33 12.02 -5.70
C THR A 188 6.77 12.98 -4.61
N PHE A 189 6.90 12.46 -3.39
CA PHE A 189 7.52 13.16 -2.27
C PHE A 189 8.40 12.22 -1.44
N GLN A 190 9.16 12.78 -0.51
CA GLN A 190 10.05 12.02 0.36
C GLN A 190 9.55 12.05 1.80
N VAL A 191 9.86 11.00 2.55
CA VAL A 191 9.60 10.89 3.99
C VAL A 191 10.90 10.56 4.70
N ASP A 192 11.36 11.46 5.57
CA ASP A 192 12.46 11.16 6.50
C ASP A 192 11.88 10.39 7.69
N VAL A 193 12.38 9.19 7.93
CA VAL A 193 11.99 8.39 9.10
C VAL A 193 13.02 8.55 10.21
N LYS A 194 12.55 8.89 11.41
CA LYS A 194 13.45 9.28 12.53
C LYS A 194 14.16 8.10 13.19
N SER A 195 13.65 6.89 12.99
CA SER A 195 14.22 5.67 13.54
C SER A 195 13.77 4.50 12.68
N ILE A 196 14.72 3.70 12.22
CA ILE A 196 14.48 2.44 11.52
C ILE A 196 13.97 1.33 12.46
N HIS A 197 13.73 1.62 13.75
CA HIS A 197 13.13 0.68 14.71
C HIS A 197 13.77 -0.73 14.71
N GLY A 198 15.09 -0.81 14.54
CA GLY A 198 15.81 -2.08 14.53
C GLY A 198 15.86 -2.78 13.16
N LEU A 199 15.29 -2.17 12.12
CA LEU A 199 15.51 -2.60 10.74
C LEU A 199 16.92 -2.20 10.28
N THR A 200 17.54 -3.01 9.44
CA THR A 200 18.79 -2.68 8.75
C THR A 200 18.54 -2.00 7.41
N ASN A 201 17.40 -2.26 6.78
CA ASN A 201 16.98 -1.67 5.52
C ASN A 201 15.44 -1.51 5.43
N PHE A 202 14.95 -1.04 4.27
CA PHE A 202 13.52 -0.85 4.00
C PHE A 202 12.99 -1.84 2.96
N ASP A 203 13.67 -2.99 2.79
CA ASP A 203 13.28 -3.99 1.81
C ASP A 203 11.86 -4.48 2.10
N ASP A 204 11.07 -4.60 1.04
CA ASP A 204 9.66 -4.98 1.08
C ASP A 204 8.70 -3.99 1.78
N LEU A 205 9.12 -2.74 1.99
CA LEU A 205 8.19 -1.64 2.30
C LEU A 205 7.47 -1.06 1.08
N SER A 206 7.90 -1.36 -0.14
CA SER A 206 7.21 -0.91 -1.35
C SER A 206 5.73 -1.33 -1.35
N GLY A 207 4.84 -0.40 -1.70
CA GLY A 207 3.39 -0.49 -1.61
C GLY A 207 2.79 -0.18 -0.23
N SER A 208 3.61 0.11 0.80
CA SER A 208 3.11 0.50 2.12
C SER A 208 2.36 1.83 2.09
N PRO A 209 1.18 1.96 2.73
CA PRO A 209 0.48 3.23 2.82
C PRO A 209 1.24 4.25 3.67
N VAL A 210 1.23 5.50 3.21
CA VAL A 210 1.71 6.67 3.94
C VAL A 210 0.49 7.48 4.38
N ILE A 211 0.22 7.52 5.68
CA ILE A 211 -0.91 8.21 6.27
C ILE A 211 -0.44 9.55 6.84
N ARG A 212 -0.89 10.66 6.28
CA ARG A 212 -0.60 11.99 6.83
C ARG A 212 -1.53 12.30 7.99
N VAL A 213 -1.00 12.93 9.04
CA VAL A 213 -1.76 13.37 10.21
C VAL A 213 -1.60 14.87 10.37
N ASN A 214 -2.71 15.62 10.29
CA ASN A 214 -2.68 17.06 10.46
C ASN A 214 -2.68 17.47 11.96
N ALA A 215 -2.49 18.76 12.26
CA ALA A 215 -2.51 19.27 13.63
C ALA A 215 -3.84 19.02 14.36
N ASN A 216 -4.94 18.88 13.61
CA ASN A 216 -6.26 18.55 14.14
C ASN A 216 -6.42 17.04 14.39
N GLY A 217 -5.45 16.21 14.03
CA GLY A 217 -5.47 14.76 14.15
C GLY A 217 -6.39 14.07 13.15
N GLN A 218 -6.84 14.79 12.14
CA GLN A 218 -7.43 14.17 10.96
C GLN A 218 -6.31 13.51 10.17
N HIS A 219 -6.65 12.42 9.50
CA HIS A 219 -5.70 11.66 8.72
C HIS A 219 -6.26 11.40 7.32
N GLN A 220 -5.37 11.22 6.37
CA GLN A 220 -5.70 10.83 5.00
C GLN A 220 -4.53 10.08 4.37
N LEU A 221 -4.81 9.31 3.32
CA LEU A 221 -3.75 8.73 2.50
C LEU A 221 -2.96 9.88 1.85
N ALA A 222 -1.66 9.91 2.09
CA ALA A 222 -0.75 10.82 1.39
C ALA A 222 -0.11 10.14 0.18
N GLY A 223 0.02 8.82 0.20
CA GLY A 223 0.60 8.07 -0.90
C GLY A 223 0.93 6.63 -0.54
N ILE A 224 1.70 5.97 -1.41
CA ILE A 224 2.30 4.65 -1.15
C ILE A 224 3.81 4.72 -1.32
N VAL A 225 4.55 3.96 -0.52
CA VAL A 225 6.01 3.86 -0.65
C VAL A 225 6.33 3.15 -1.97
N LEU A 226 7.21 3.71 -2.80
CA LEU A 226 7.76 3.03 -3.97
C LEU A 226 9.06 2.31 -3.62
N ARG A 227 9.94 2.97 -2.86
CA ARG A 227 11.24 2.44 -2.44
C ARG A 227 11.75 3.17 -1.22
N GLY A 228 12.74 2.59 -0.55
CA GLY A 228 13.43 3.22 0.58
C GLY A 228 14.93 2.96 0.56
N GLY A 229 15.69 3.83 1.21
CA GLY A 229 17.11 3.68 1.53
C GLY A 229 17.49 4.68 2.63
N ASN A 230 18.73 4.73 3.11
CA ASN A 230 19.31 5.77 4.00
C ASN A 230 18.31 6.65 4.81
N ASP A 231 17.45 6.05 5.65
CA ASP A 231 16.42 6.72 6.45
C ASP A 231 15.35 7.55 5.69
N GLN A 232 15.22 7.33 4.38
CA GLN A 232 14.30 8.01 3.49
C GLN A 232 13.43 7.03 2.71
N LEU A 233 12.15 7.37 2.62
CA LEU A 233 11.18 6.68 1.76
C LEU A 233 10.78 7.58 0.61
N HIS A 234 10.75 7.03 -0.60
CA HIS A 234 10.18 7.67 -1.78
C HIS A 234 8.72 7.24 -1.92
N VAL A 235 7.83 8.21 -2.09
CA VAL A 235 6.39 8.00 -1.99
C VAL A 235 5.69 8.53 -3.22
N LEU A 236 4.85 7.70 -3.85
CA LEU A 236 3.94 8.10 -4.90
C LEU A 236 2.70 8.75 -4.29
N GLU A 237 2.35 9.95 -4.75
CA GLU A 237 1.25 10.72 -4.17
C GLU A 237 -0.13 10.07 -4.32
N ALA A 238 -0.96 10.18 -3.29
CA ALA A 238 -2.33 9.66 -3.28
C ALA A 238 -3.21 10.26 -4.37
N ARG A 239 -2.89 11.46 -4.88
CA ARG A 239 -3.61 12.07 -6.01
C ARG A 239 -3.50 11.24 -7.29
N ILE A 240 -2.35 10.61 -7.51
CA ILE A 240 -2.11 9.74 -8.67
C ILE A 240 -2.93 8.46 -8.51
N ILE A 241 -2.93 7.89 -7.31
CA ILE A 241 -3.73 6.71 -6.97
C ILE A 241 -5.22 6.99 -7.19
N ALA A 242 -5.76 8.05 -6.57
CA ALA A 242 -7.16 8.40 -6.70
C ALA A 242 -7.56 8.72 -8.15
N SER A 243 -6.70 9.42 -8.91
CA SER A 243 -6.96 9.69 -10.33
C SER A 243 -7.01 8.41 -11.16
N THR A 244 -6.09 7.48 -10.89
CA THR A 244 -6.02 6.16 -11.53
C THR A 244 -7.27 5.33 -11.26
N LEU A 245 -7.70 5.25 -10.00
CA LEU A 245 -8.90 4.51 -9.62
C LEU A 245 -10.18 5.12 -10.20
N ASN A 246 -10.26 6.45 -10.25
CA ASN A 246 -11.38 7.15 -10.88
C ASN A 246 -11.44 6.89 -12.39
N ALA A 247 -10.31 6.90 -13.09
CA ALA A 247 -10.24 6.58 -14.52
C ALA A 247 -10.71 5.14 -14.79
N TYR A 248 -10.20 4.18 -14.01
CA TYR A 248 -10.65 2.80 -14.08
C TYR A 248 -12.17 2.67 -13.85
N SER A 249 -12.70 3.35 -12.82
CA SER A 249 -14.14 3.30 -12.49
C SER A 249 -15.04 3.89 -13.59
N ARG A 250 -14.51 4.76 -14.46
CA ARG A 250 -15.21 5.28 -15.64
C ARG A 250 -15.10 4.37 -16.87
N GLY A 251 -14.36 3.26 -16.78
CA GLY A 251 -14.08 2.37 -17.91
C GLY A 251 -13.12 2.98 -18.92
N GLU A 252 -12.28 3.95 -18.51
CA GLU A 252 -11.23 4.47 -19.37
C GLU A 252 -10.17 3.38 -19.58
N ASN A 253 -9.78 3.15 -20.84
CA ASN A 253 -8.78 2.14 -21.17
C ASN A 253 -7.44 2.42 -20.47
N GLU A 254 -6.64 1.37 -20.24
CA GLU A 254 -5.31 1.44 -19.59
C GLU A 254 -4.39 2.54 -20.14
N ALA A 255 -4.55 2.91 -21.43
CA ALA A 255 -3.75 3.94 -22.10
C ALA A 255 -4.24 5.39 -21.88
N THR A 256 -5.41 5.60 -21.26
CA THR A 256 -6.06 6.91 -21.07
C THR A 256 -6.11 7.32 -19.61
N ILE A 257 -5.50 6.55 -18.70
CA ILE A 257 -5.17 6.99 -17.34
C ILE A 257 -4.00 7.99 -17.41
N LEU A 258 -4.20 9.07 -18.17
CA LEU A 258 -3.26 10.16 -18.28
C LEU A 258 -3.83 11.34 -17.52
N LEU A 259 -3.10 11.65 -16.46
CA LEU A 259 -3.24 12.74 -15.53
C LEU A 259 -3.70 14.02 -16.25
N GLY A 260 -4.99 14.33 -16.13
CA GLY A 260 -5.50 15.66 -16.44
C GLY A 260 -4.84 16.66 -15.49
N ASN A 261 -3.75 17.27 -15.96
CA ASN A 261 -2.95 18.30 -15.29
C ASN A 261 -2.17 17.82 -14.04
N CYS A 262 -1.26 16.85 -14.22
CA CYS A 262 0.00 16.99 -13.47
C CYS A 262 0.81 18.13 -14.06
#